data_AF-A0AAW4YDZ8-F1
#
_entry.id   AF-A0AAW4YDZ8-F1
#
_cell.length_a   1.000
_cell.length_b   1.000
_cell.length_c   1.000
_cell.angle_alpha   90.00
_cell.angle_beta   90.00
_cell.angle_gamma   90.00
#
_symmetry.space_group_name_H-M   'P 1'
#
loop_
_entity.id
_entity.type
_entity.pdbx_description
1 polymer ?
#
loop_
_entity_poly.entity_id
_entity_poly.type
_entity_poly.pdbx_seq_one_letter_code
_entity_poly.pdbx_strand_id
1 'polypeptide(L)'
;KALTEFQDRFNTYINKQGYDLKRGISRQLTKEKHDQVSGYKQKTEYHKQEYERESQKTDHIKQKNDKLMQEYQKSLNTLKKPINVPYEQETEKVGGLFSKEIQETGNVVISQKD
;
A
#
# COMPACT_ATOMS: atom_id res chain seq x y z
N LYS A 1 11.24 -59.72 -8.71
CA LYS A 1 11.67 -60.49 -7.51
C LYS A 1 13.18 -60.38 -7.29
N ALA A 2 14.02 -60.73 -8.26
CA ALA A 2 15.48 -60.65 -8.14
C ALA A 2 16.06 -59.29 -7.69
N LEU A 3 15.58 -58.16 -8.25
CA LEU A 3 16.09 -56.82 -7.87
C LEU A 3 15.75 -56.43 -6.43
N THR A 4 14.57 -56.85 -5.96
CA THR A 4 14.08 -56.58 -4.60
C THR A 4 14.88 -57.37 -3.57
N GLU A 5 15.09 -58.65 -3.84
CA GLU A 5 15.91 -59.52 -2.98
C GLU A 5 17.37 -59.05 -2.94
N PHE A 6 17.89 -58.52 -4.05
CA PHE A 6 19.21 -57.89 -4.10
C PHE A 6 19.30 -56.66 -3.20
N GLN A 7 18.31 -55.77 -3.25
CA GLN A 7 18.26 -54.58 -2.38
C GLN A 7 18.22 -54.95 -0.90
N ASP A 8 17.42 -55.95 -0.52
CA ASP A 8 17.30 -56.40 0.86
C ASP A 8 18.64 -56.98 1.37
N ARG A 9 19.33 -57.78 0.55
CA ARG A 9 20.64 -58.35 0.88
C ARG A 9 21.72 -57.28 0.98
N PHE A 10 21.74 -56.32 0.05
CA PHE A 10 22.69 -55.21 0.05
C PHE A 10 22.53 -54.34 1.30
N ASN A 11 21.31 -53.93 1.63
CA ASN A 11 21.03 -53.14 2.83
C ASN A 11 21.43 -53.90 4.10
N THR A 12 21.13 -55.20 4.17
CA THR A 12 21.54 -56.06 5.30
C THR A 12 23.07 -56.09 5.46
N TYR A 13 23.80 -56.20 4.35
CA TYR A 13 25.26 -56.24 4.37
C TYR A 13 25.88 -54.91 4.81
N ILE A 14 25.42 -53.79 4.24
CA ILE A 14 25.95 -52.47 4.58
C ILE A 14 25.56 -52.06 6.01
N ASN A 15 24.37 -52.45 6.49
CA ASN A 15 23.98 -52.15 7.86
C ASN A 15 24.81 -52.90 8.90
N LYS A 16 25.26 -54.12 8.58
CA LYS A 16 26.24 -54.84 9.40
C LYS A 16 27.59 -54.13 9.51
N GLN A 17 27.92 -53.25 8.56
CA GLN A 17 29.13 -52.42 8.59
C GLN A 17 28.94 -51.09 9.37
N GLY A 18 27.81 -50.92 10.06
CA GLY A 18 27.55 -49.77 10.94
C GLY A 18 26.71 -48.65 10.33
N TYR A 19 26.12 -48.87 9.15
CA TYR A 19 25.18 -47.92 8.53
C TYR A 19 23.71 -48.28 8.85
N ASP A 20 22.78 -47.33 8.75
CA ASP A 20 21.32 -47.60 8.89
C ASP A 20 20.58 -47.28 7.58
N LEU A 21 20.80 -48.12 6.57
CA LEU A 21 20.10 -48.06 5.30
C LEU A 21 18.75 -48.78 5.40
N LYS A 22 17.68 -48.06 5.09
CA LYS A 22 16.34 -48.62 4.93
C LYS A 22 16.07 -48.91 3.46
N ARG A 23 15.17 -49.87 3.21
CA ARG A 23 14.75 -50.21 1.85
C ARG A 23 14.21 -48.97 1.13
N GLY A 24 14.74 -48.72 -0.07
CA GLY A 24 14.29 -47.63 -0.92
C GLY A 24 12.81 -47.76 -1.28
N ILE A 25 12.12 -46.63 -1.32
CA ILE A 25 10.71 -46.54 -1.69
C ILE A 25 10.56 -46.84 -3.21
N SER A 26 9.46 -47.48 -3.62
CA SER A 26 9.19 -47.77 -5.04
C SER A 26 9.28 -46.52 -5.93
N ARG A 27 9.84 -46.66 -7.14
CA ARG A 27 10.01 -45.58 -8.12
C ARG A 27 8.71 -44.82 -8.41
N GLN A 28 7.58 -45.53 -8.45
CA GLN A 28 6.26 -44.92 -8.67
C GLN A 28 5.87 -44.02 -7.50
N LEU A 29 6.00 -44.53 -6.27
CA LEU A 29 5.69 -43.79 -5.05
C LEU A 29 6.65 -42.62 -4.82
N THR A 30 7.92 -42.72 -5.24
CA THR A 30 8.85 -41.58 -5.21
C THR A 30 8.51 -40.52 -6.24
N LYS A 31 8.04 -40.91 -7.43
CA LYS A 31 7.61 -39.96 -8.47
C LYS A 31 6.36 -39.20 -8.02
N GLU A 32 5.37 -39.92 -7.50
CA GLU A 32 4.15 -39.31 -6.97
C GLU A 32 4.44 -38.35 -5.81
N LYS A 33 5.30 -38.75 -4.86
CA LYS A 33 5.77 -37.85 -3.78
C LYS A 33 6.51 -36.65 -4.32
N HIS A 34 7.35 -36.82 -5.34
CA HIS A 34 8.09 -35.73 -5.97
C HIS A 34 7.13 -34.73 -6.65
N ASP A 35 6.15 -35.22 -7.40
CA ASP A 35 5.14 -34.40 -8.08
C ASP A 35 4.29 -33.62 -7.06
N GLN A 36 3.92 -34.26 -5.93
CA GLN A 36 3.22 -33.59 -4.83
C GLN A 36 4.05 -32.47 -4.19
N VAL A 37 5.32 -32.73 -3.87
CA VAL A 37 6.21 -31.71 -3.30
C VAL A 37 6.44 -30.57 -4.29
N SER A 38 6.59 -30.87 -5.58
CA SER A 38 6.73 -29.87 -6.63
C SER A 38 5.50 -28.97 -6.72
N GLY A 39 4.30 -29.56 -6.75
CA GLY A 39 3.05 -28.80 -6.77
C GLY A 39 2.86 -27.93 -5.52
N TYR A 40 3.21 -28.45 -4.34
CA TYR A 40 3.18 -27.67 -3.10
C TYR A 40 4.14 -26.47 -3.14
N LYS A 41 5.37 -26.67 -3.62
CA LYS A 41 6.36 -25.58 -3.78
C LYS A 41 5.87 -24.51 -4.74
N GLN A 42 5.36 -24.91 -5.91
CA GLN A 42 4.82 -23.97 -6.89
C GLN A 42 3.68 -23.13 -6.31
N LYS A 43 2.73 -23.79 -5.62
CA LYS A 43 1.62 -23.09 -4.96
C LYS A 43 2.10 -22.13 -3.87
N THR A 44 3.09 -22.54 -3.08
CA THR A 44 3.64 -21.72 -2.00
C THR A 44 4.33 -20.48 -2.55
N GLU A 45 5.18 -20.63 -3.58
CA GLU A 45 5.85 -19.50 -4.24
C GLU A 45 4.84 -18.55 -4.90
N TYR A 46 3.80 -19.09 -5.54
CA TYR A 46 2.72 -18.27 -6.11
C TYR A 46 2.06 -17.39 -5.05
N HIS A 47 1.65 -17.96 -3.91
CA HIS A 47 1.00 -17.18 -2.85
C HIS A 47 1.95 -16.20 -2.16
N LYS A 48 3.25 -16.52 -2.07
CA LYS A 48 4.27 -15.60 -1.58
C LYS A 48 4.36 -14.36 -2.47
N GLN A 49 4.40 -14.55 -3.79
CA GLN A 49 4.45 -13.45 -4.76
C GLN A 49 3.17 -12.61 -4.74
N GLU A 50 2.00 -13.24 -4.64
CA GLU A 50 0.73 -12.51 -4.55
C GLU A 50 0.66 -11.67 -3.27
N TYR A 51 1.09 -12.21 -2.13
CA TYR A 51 1.16 -11.45 -0.88
C TYR A 51 2.07 -10.22 -1.01
N GLU A 52 3.26 -10.39 -1.60
CA GLU A 52 4.22 -9.31 -1.79
C GLU A 52 3.64 -8.20 -2.70
N ARG A 53 2.95 -8.57 -3.78
CA ARG A 53 2.25 -7.63 -4.66
C ARG A 53 1.15 -6.86 -3.93
N GLU A 54 0.32 -7.54 -3.14
CA GLU A 54 -0.76 -6.90 -2.39
C GLU A 54 -0.22 -5.98 -1.28
N SER A 55 0.89 -6.37 -0.64
CA SER A 55 1.60 -5.52 0.32
C SER A 55 2.08 -4.23 -0.35
N GLN A 56 2.75 -4.33 -1.49
CA GLN A 56 3.24 -3.16 -2.24
C GLN A 56 2.11 -2.23 -2.68
N LYS A 57 0.98 -2.79 -3.14
CA LYS A 57 -0.22 -1.99 -3.49
C LYS A 57 -0.76 -1.25 -2.26
N THR A 58 -0.83 -1.93 -1.12
CA THR A 58 -1.33 -1.36 0.14
C THR A 58 -0.43 -0.21 0.61
N ASP A 59 0.89 -0.39 0.57
CA ASP A 59 1.85 0.64 0.93
C ASP A 59 1.73 1.87 0.02
N HIS A 60 1.57 1.66 -1.29
CA HIS A 60 1.35 2.75 -2.25
C HIS A 60 0.06 3.53 -1.99
N ILE A 61 -1.03 2.82 -1.67
CA ILE A 61 -2.31 3.46 -1.31
C ILE A 61 -2.15 4.27 -0.02
N LYS A 62 -1.46 3.72 0.98
CA LYS A 62 -1.20 4.41 2.25
C LYS A 62 -0.42 5.70 2.02
N GLN A 63 0.67 5.65 1.24
CA GLN A 63 1.46 6.83 0.90
C GLN A 63 0.64 7.91 0.17
N LYS A 64 -0.22 7.51 -0.79
CA LYS A 64 -1.12 8.44 -1.48
C LYS A 64 -2.13 9.08 -0.53
N ASN A 65 -2.71 8.31 0.37
CA ASN A 65 -3.65 8.82 1.36
C ASN A 65 -2.98 9.80 2.32
N ASP A 66 -1.77 9.50 2.80
CA ASP A 66 -1.01 10.41 3.67
C ASP A 66 -0.73 11.75 2.96
N LYS A 67 -0.32 11.71 1.70
CA LYS A 67 -0.11 12.91 0.89
C LYS A 67 -1.40 13.71 0.70
N LEU A 68 -2.51 13.03 0.39
CA LEU A 68 -3.82 13.67 0.23
C LEU A 68 -4.28 14.36 1.52
N MET A 69 -4.10 13.70 2.66
CA MET A 69 -4.44 14.27 3.97
C MET A 69 -3.60 15.51 4.29
N GLN A 70 -2.31 15.50 3.95
CA GLN A 70 -1.44 16.67 4.11
C GLN A 70 -1.89 17.84 3.23
N GLU A 71 -2.21 17.58 1.95
CA GLU A 71 -2.70 18.60 1.02
C GLU A 71 -4.05 19.19 1.47
N TYR A 72 -4.95 18.33 1.95
CA TYR A 72 -6.23 18.74 2.52
C TYR A 72 -6.03 19.64 3.74
N GLN A 73 -5.19 19.22 4.69
CA GLN A 73 -4.91 20.02 5.89
C GLN A 73 -4.26 21.37 5.54
N LYS A 74 -3.34 21.39 4.57
CA LYS A 74 -2.72 22.63 4.07
C LYS A 74 -3.78 23.56 3.49
N SER A 75 -4.69 23.04 2.68
CA SER A 75 -5.78 23.81 2.07
C SER A 75 -6.73 24.38 3.13
N LEU A 76 -7.09 23.56 4.13
CA LEU A 76 -7.89 24.03 5.27
C LEU A 76 -7.19 25.13 6.05
N ASN A 77 -5.88 25.01 6.30
CA ASN A 77 -5.12 26.03 7.00
C ASN A 77 -5.07 27.34 6.20
N THR A 78 -4.91 27.26 4.87
CA THR A 78 -4.97 28.43 3.98
C THR A 78 -6.34 29.09 4.03
N LEU A 79 -7.42 28.32 3.98
CA LEU A 79 -8.78 28.85 4.00
C LEU A 79 -9.16 29.44 5.37
N LYS A 80 -8.70 28.82 6.46
CA LYS A 80 -8.89 29.31 7.83
C LYS A 80 -8.02 30.51 8.15
N LYS A 81 -6.94 30.74 7.39
CA LYS A 81 -6.08 31.91 7.61
C LYS A 81 -6.91 33.14 7.26
N PRO A 82 -7.20 34.02 8.25
CA PRO A 82 -7.96 35.22 7.97
C PRO A 82 -7.21 36.04 6.93
N ILE A 83 -7.95 36.51 5.93
CA ILE A 83 -7.46 37.45 4.93
C ILE A 83 -7.20 38.75 5.69
N ASN A 84 -5.94 38.98 6.10
CA ASN A 84 -5.53 40.21 6.81
C ASN A 84 -5.37 41.37 5.82
N VAL A 85 -6.36 41.54 4.95
CA VAL A 85 -6.39 42.60 3.96
C VAL A 85 -7.17 43.76 4.57
N PRO A 86 -6.54 44.93 4.73
CA PRO A 86 -7.27 46.12 5.17
C PRO A 86 -8.36 46.43 4.13
N TYR A 87 -9.60 46.54 4.60
CA TYR A 87 -10.73 46.95 3.79
C TYR A 87 -11.41 48.15 4.45
N GLU A 88 -12.00 49.00 3.62
CA GLU A 88 -12.81 50.14 4.03
C GLU A 88 -14.20 50.00 3.39
N GLN A 89 -15.24 50.54 4.04
CA GLN A 89 -16.57 50.56 3.43
C GLN A 89 -16.62 51.64 2.35
N GLU A 90 -17.18 51.31 1.19
CA GLU A 90 -17.40 52.31 0.15
C GLU A 90 -18.55 53.23 0.60
N THR A 91 -18.29 54.54 0.56
CA THR A 91 -19.29 55.55 0.93
C THR A 91 -19.58 56.46 -0.26
N GLU A 92 -20.86 56.73 -0.50
CA GLU A 92 -21.31 57.66 -1.53
C GLU A 92 -21.96 58.90 -0.91
N LYS A 93 -21.79 60.06 -1.56
CA LYS A 93 -22.45 61.30 -1.17
C LYS A 93 -23.80 61.39 -1.86
N VAL A 94 -24.87 61.18 -1.12
CA VAL A 94 -26.25 61.23 -1.61
C VAL A 94 -26.97 62.46 -1.06
N GLY A 95 -27.80 63.09 -1.90
CA GLY A 95 -28.58 64.29 -1.54
C GLY A 95 -28.44 65.45 -2.53
N GLY A 96 -29.30 66.48 -2.36
CA GLY A 96 -29.42 67.63 -3.27
C GLY A 96 -28.30 68.66 -3.14
N LEU A 97 -28.39 69.75 -3.94
CA LEU A 97 -27.35 70.80 -4.02
C LEU A 97 -26.92 71.41 -2.66
N PHE A 98 -27.80 71.37 -1.65
CA PHE A 98 -27.60 72.03 -0.36
C PHE A 98 -27.54 71.08 0.84
N SER A 99 -27.72 69.77 0.64
CA SER A 99 -27.70 68.76 1.71
C SER A 99 -27.11 67.46 1.17
N LYS A 100 -25.82 67.22 1.43
CA LYS A 100 -25.13 65.97 1.10
C LYS A 100 -24.91 65.19 2.38
N GLU A 101 -25.40 63.96 2.41
CA GLU A 101 -25.13 62.99 3.46
C GLU A 101 -24.21 61.90 2.89
N ILE A 102 -23.33 61.38 3.74
CA ILE A 102 -22.46 60.26 3.39
C ILE A 102 -23.20 58.99 3.81
N GLN A 103 -23.51 58.13 2.86
CA GLN A 103 -24.14 56.84 3.13
C GLN A 103 -23.26 55.70 2.63
N GLU A 104 -23.22 54.62 3.40
CA GLU A 104 -22.52 53.39 3.02
C GLU A 104 -23.28 52.73 1.86
N THR A 105 -22.58 52.40 0.77
CA THR A 105 -23.21 51.78 -0.41
C THR A 105 -23.44 50.27 -0.23
N GLY A 106 -22.92 49.69 0.85
CA GLY A 106 -22.91 48.24 1.10
C GLY A 106 -21.78 47.49 0.40
N ASN A 107 -20.96 48.17 -0.42
CA ASN A 107 -19.75 47.60 -1.00
C ASN A 107 -18.53 47.84 -0.09
N VAL A 108 -17.47 47.04 -0.29
CA VAL A 108 -16.19 47.20 0.41
C VAL A 108 -15.05 47.41 -0.58
N VAL A 109 -14.14 48.32 -0.24
CA VAL A 109 -12.94 48.63 -1.01
C VAL A 109 -11.73 48.00 -0.32
N ILE A 110 -10.95 47.23 -1.07
CA ILE A 110 -9.69 46.67 -0.61
C ILE A 110 -8.58 47.68 -0.94
N SER A 111 -7.87 48.17 0.08
CA SER A 111 -6.71 49.02 -0.14
C SER A 111 -5.49 48.16 -0.51
N GLN A 112 -4.98 48.32 -1.73
CA GLN A 112 -3.66 47.81 -2.07
C GLN A 112 -2.64 48.66 -1.33
N LYS A 113 -1.86 48.04 -0.43
CA LYS A 113 -0.61 48.63 0.04
C LYS A 113 0.43 48.35 -1.05
N ASP A 114 1.02 49.41 -1.60
CA ASP A 114 2.15 49.37 -2.53
C ASP A 114 3.34 48.57 -1.99
#